data_AF-A0A396HCK4-F1
#
_entry.id   AF-A0A396HCK4-F1
#
_cell.length_a   1.000
_cell.length_b   1.000
_cell.length_c   1.000
_cell.angle_alpha   90.00
_cell.angle_beta   90.00
_cell.angle_gamma   90.00
#
_symmetry.space_group_name_H-M   'P 1'
#
loop_
_entity.id
_entity.type
_entity.pdbx_description
1 polymer ?
#
loop_
_entity_poly.entity_id
_entity_poly.type
_entity_poly.pdbx_seq_one_letter_code
_entity_poly.pdbx_strand_id
1 'polypeptide(L)' 'MFGDKERYSVGLLSNPKNDVKIEVPHELVDQKMHPLRYRSFYYGDYLDYFCSTFKENALDAFIGI' A
#
# COMPACT_ATOMS: atom_id res chain seq x y z
N MET A 1 3.22 -18.40 -13.11
CA MET A 1 4.31 -18.53 -14.10
C MET A 1 4.16 -19.90 -14.73
N PHE A 2 3.61 -19.99 -15.94
CA PHE A 2 3.52 -21.25 -16.67
C PHE A 2 4.07 -20.98 -18.06
N GLY A 3 5.33 -21.33 -18.26
CA GLY A 3 6.06 -21.19 -19.51
C GLY A 3 7.03 -22.36 -19.63
N ASP A 4 7.30 -22.74 -20.86
CA ASP A 4 8.17 -23.85 -21.26
C ASP A 4 9.67 -23.48 -21.26
N LYS A 5 10.01 -22.24 -20.87
CA LYS A 5 11.38 -21.70 -20.79
C LYS A 5 11.64 -20.99 -19.48
N GLU A 6 12.91 -20.92 -19.10
CA GLU A 6 13.35 -20.15 -17.93
C GLU A 6 13.03 -18.67 -18.12
N ARG A 7 12.39 -18.08 -17.09
CA ARG A 7 12.12 -16.64 -17.03
C ARG A 7 12.97 -16.00 -15.95
N TYR A 8 13.91 -15.17 -16.35
CA TYR A 8 14.69 -14.32 -15.44
C TYR A 8 14.04 -12.94 -15.34
N SER A 9 13.92 -12.42 -14.12
CA SER A 9 13.48 -11.04 -13.89
C SER A 9 14.13 -10.45 -12.66
N VAL A 10 14.45 -9.16 -12.73
CA VAL A 10 14.92 -8.35 -11.61
C VAL A 10 13.92 -7.21 -11.38
N GLY A 11 13.66 -6.90 -10.11
CA GLY A 11 12.82 -5.79 -9.72
C GLY A 11 13.49 -5.01 -8.60
N LEU A 12 13.56 -3.69 -8.76
CA LEU A 12 13.95 -2.77 -7.69
C LEU A 12 12.68 -2.10 -7.18
N LEU A 13 12.41 -2.25 -5.88
CA LEU A 13 11.25 -1.68 -5.21
C LEU A 13 11.72 -0.60 -4.23
N SER A 14 11.10 0.57 -4.28
CA SER A 14 11.34 1.64 -3.30
C SER A 14 10.21 1.64 -2.29
N ASN A 15 10.49 1.16 -1.08
CA ASN A 15 9.52 1.08 0.01
C ASN A 15 9.91 2.06 1.13
N PRO A 16 8.93 2.65 1.84
CA PRO A 16 9.17 3.35 3.09
C PRO A 16 9.82 2.44 4.15
N LYS A 17 10.43 3.04 5.18
CA LYS A 17 10.80 2.28 6.39
C LYS A 17 9.55 1.97 7.20
N ASN A 18 9.59 0.92 8.03
CA ASN A 18 8.42 0.44 8.78
C ASN A 18 7.82 1.50 9.72
N ASP A 19 8.68 2.37 10.28
CA ASP A 19 8.31 3.45 11.20
C ASP A 19 7.82 4.73 10.50
N VAL A 20 7.80 4.75 9.16
CA VAL A 20 7.24 5.87 8.41
C VAL A 20 5.72 5.82 8.46
N LYS A 21 5.14 6.91 8.95
CA LYS A 21 3.70 7.16 8.87
C LYS A 21 3.35 7.56 7.43
N ILE A 22 2.50 6.76 6.79
CA ILE A 22 1.91 7.03 5.49
C ILE A 22 0.65 7.85 5.69
N GLU A 23 0.62 9.03 5.09
CA GLU A 23 -0.52 9.94 5.11
C GLU A 23 -0.63 10.66 3.77
N VAL A 24 -1.86 11.01 3.38
CA VAL A 24 -2.12 11.73 2.14
C VAL A 24 -1.77 13.20 2.36
N PRO A 25 -0.93 13.81 1.51
CA PRO A 25 -0.67 15.25 1.56
C PRO A 25 -1.97 16.04 1.46
N HIS A 26 -2.17 16.99 2.36
CA HIS A 26 -3.42 17.75 2.49
C HIS A 26 -3.84 18.47 1.19
N GLU A 27 -2.86 18.91 0.39
CA GLU A 27 -3.05 19.57 -0.89
C GLU A 27 -3.66 18.66 -1.97
N LEU A 28 -3.65 17.33 -1.75
CA LEU A 28 -4.26 16.34 -2.64
C LEU A 28 -5.66 15.91 -2.19
N VAL A 29 -6.16 16.44 -1.07
CA VAL A 29 -7.48 16.13 -0.53
C VAL A 29 -8.47 17.21 -0.95
N ASP A 30 -9.47 16.83 -1.76
CA ASP A 30 -10.58 17.71 -2.15
C ASP A 30 -11.90 17.13 -1.65
N GLN A 31 -12.62 17.86 -0.81
CA GLN A 31 -13.84 17.33 -0.18
C GLN A 31 -14.96 16.97 -1.18
N LYS A 32 -14.96 17.52 -2.39
CA LYS A 32 -16.03 17.34 -3.38
C LYS A 32 -15.69 16.27 -4.41
N MET A 33 -14.49 16.31 -4.98
CA MET A 33 -14.06 15.44 -6.07
C MET A 33 -13.16 14.30 -5.59
N HIS A 34 -12.31 14.54 -4.59
CA HIS A 34 -11.28 13.61 -4.13
C HIS A 34 -11.16 13.57 -2.60
N PRO A 35 -12.22 13.12 -1.87
CA PRO A 35 -12.17 13.08 -0.43
C PRO A 35 -11.12 12.08 0.05
N LEU A 36 -10.63 12.29 1.26
CA LEU A 36 -9.68 11.38 1.91
C LEU A 36 -10.29 9.98 1.97
N ARG A 37 -9.56 8.97 1.48
CA ARG A 37 -10.06 7.59 1.38
C ARG A 37 -9.55 6.68 2.49
N TYR A 38 -8.34 6.92 2.95
CA TYR A 38 -7.65 6.09 3.92
C TYR A 38 -7.19 6.94 5.09
N ARG A 39 -7.35 6.42 6.32
CA ARG A 39 -6.69 6.99 7.49
C ARG A 39 -5.19 6.77 7.39
N SER A 40 -4.41 7.60 8.06
CA SER A 40 -2.97 7.40 8.13
C SER A 40 -2.60 6.10 8.86
N PHE A 41 -1.50 5.46 8.46
CA PHE A 41 -1.01 4.22 9.05
C PHE A 41 0.51 4.16 9.01
N TYR A 42 1.15 3.32 9.84
CA TYR A 42 2.58 3.04 9.68
C TYR A 42 2.80 2.01 8.58
N TYR A 43 3.83 2.20 7.76
CA TYR A 43 4.12 1.28 6.66
C TYR A 43 4.36 -0.16 7.15
N GLY A 44 4.97 -0.32 8.34
CA GLY A 44 5.14 -1.63 8.97
C GLY A 44 3.82 -2.35 9.21
N ASP A 45 2.82 -1.65 9.77
CA ASP A 45 1.50 -2.23 10.04
C ASP A 45 0.81 -2.70 8.74
N TYR A 46 0.94 -1.92 7.67
CA TYR A 46 0.43 -2.30 6.35
C TYR A 46 1.13 -3.55 5.80
N LEU A 47 2.47 -3.58 5.88
CA LEU A 47 3.27 -4.67 5.35
C LEU A 47 2.97 -5.97 6.11
N ASP A 48 2.89 -5.90 7.44
CA ASP A 48 2.56 -7.04 8.31
C ASP A 48 1.15 -7.59 7.99
N TYR A 49 0.16 -6.71 7.81
CA TYR A 49 -1.19 -7.11 7.43
C TYR A 49 -1.24 -7.73 6.03
N PHE A 50 -0.57 -7.13 5.05
CA PHE A 50 -0.51 -7.64 3.67
C PHE A 50 0.15 -9.02 3.62
N CYS A 51 1.31 -9.19 4.25
CA CYS A 51 2.04 -10.45 4.27
C CYS A 51 1.35 -11.55 5.08
N SER A 52 0.52 -11.19 6.07
CA SER A 52 -0.23 -12.17 6.87
C SER A 52 -1.52 -12.64 6.21
N THR A 53 -2.14 -11.81 5.37
CA THR A 53 -3.47 -12.09 4.79
C THR A 53 -3.45 -12.38 3.30
N PHE A 54 -2.42 -11.92 2.58
CA PHE A 54 -2.33 -11.95 1.12
C PHE A 54 -3.60 -11.44 0.41
N LYS A 55 -4.36 -10.53 1.06
CA LYS A 55 -5.53 -9.90 0.45
C LYS A 55 -5.07 -8.97 -0.67
N GLU A 56 -5.70 -9.10 -1.82
CA GLU A 56 -5.45 -8.27 -3.00
C GLU A 56 -5.63 -6.77 -2.67
N ASN A 57 -6.70 -6.43 -1.94
CA ASN A 57 -6.97 -5.07 -1.48
C ASN A 57 -6.61 -4.87 0.00
N ALA A 58 -5.35 -5.11 0.37
CA ALA A 58 -4.91 -4.95 1.77
C ALA A 58 -5.08 -3.51 2.31
N LEU A 59 -5.09 -2.51 1.43
CA LEU A 59 -5.36 -1.11 1.78
C LEU A 59 -6.76 -0.89 2.37
N ASP A 60 -7.72 -1.78 2.10
CA ASP A 60 -9.09 -1.65 2.60
C ASP A 60 -9.16 -1.71 4.14
N ALA A 61 -8.17 -2.35 4.79
CA ALA A 61 -8.05 -2.35 6.24
C ALA A 61 -7.86 -0.94 6.84
N PHE A 62 -7.44 0.02 6.00
CA PHE A 62 -7.16 1.39 6.37
C PHE A 62 -8.19 2.39 5.80
N ILE A 63 -9.33 1.93 5.27
CA ILE A 63 -10.45 2.81 4.88
C ILE A 63 -10.99 3.54 6.11
N GLY A 64 -11.43 4.78 5.89
CA GLY A 64 -12.20 5.57 6.88
C GLY A 64 -11.39 6.68 7.52
N ILE A 65 -12.11 7.53 8.26
CA ILE A 65 -11.62 8.57 9.17
C ILE A 65 -11.81 8.05 10.59
#